data_AF-A0A7W1KZ14-F1
#
_entry.id   AF-A0A7W1KZ14-F1
#
_cell.length_a   1.000
_cell.length_b   1.000
_cell.length_c   1.000
_cell.angle_alpha   90.00
_cell.angle_beta   90.00
_cell.angle_gamma   90.00
#
_symmetry.space_group_name_H-M   'P 1'
#
loop_
_entity.id
_entity.type
_entity.pdbx_description
1 polymer ?
#
loop_
_entity_poly.entity_id
_entity_poly.type
_entity_poly.pdbx_seq_one_letter_code
_entity_poly.pdbx_strand_id
1 'polypeptide(L)'
;EYVVDMNGTQAAIRAGFSENSANEQACHLLKDARVCQKIQELLDEKSKRTQITADYLTNIFKRIADTVPQEGDTNITTWHVIKAGELLARHIGYFNDKLEITDQSLAERMARARSRRKNA
;
A
#
# COMPACT_ATOMS: atom_id res chain seq x y z
N GLU A 1 -9.08 -16.96 4.59
CA GLU A 1 -9.17 -16.30 3.27
C GLU A 1 -8.43 -14.97 3.15
N TYR A 2 -8.80 -13.90 3.87
CA TYR A 2 -8.21 -12.57 3.66
C TYR A 2 -6.68 -12.50 3.86
N VAL A 3 -6.13 -13.18 4.86
CA VAL A 3 -4.68 -13.17 5.17
C VAL A 3 -3.82 -13.85 4.07
N VAL A 4 -4.45 -14.54 3.11
CA VAL A 4 -3.75 -15.20 2.00
C VAL A 4 -3.29 -14.17 0.96
N ASP A 5 -4.18 -13.29 0.52
CA ASP A 5 -3.97 -12.37 -0.61
C ASP A 5 -4.33 -10.90 -0.31
N MET A 6 -4.77 -10.59 0.91
CA MET A 6 -5.18 -9.26 1.37
C MET A 6 -6.28 -8.62 0.49
N ASN A 7 -7.07 -9.44 -0.20
CA ASN A 7 -8.18 -9.01 -1.04
C ASN A 7 -9.51 -9.30 -0.36
N GLY A 8 -10.21 -8.24 0.09
CA GLY A 8 -11.46 -8.35 0.83
C GLY A 8 -12.57 -9.04 0.03
N THR A 9 -12.80 -8.59 -1.21
CA THR A 9 -13.85 -9.11 -2.08
C THR A 9 -13.63 -10.58 -2.41
N GLN A 10 -12.41 -10.95 -2.79
CA GLN A 10 -12.08 -12.35 -3.11
C GLN A 10 -12.12 -13.25 -1.87
N ALA A 11 -11.77 -12.72 -0.71
CA ALA A 11 -11.90 -13.44 0.55
C ALA A 11 -13.36 -13.70 0.93
N ALA A 12 -14.25 -12.74 0.67
CA ALA A 12 -15.69 -12.91 0.90
C ALA A 12 -16.30 -13.94 -0.05
N ILE A 13 -15.94 -13.93 -1.34
CA ILE A 13 -16.38 -14.95 -2.30
C ILE A 13 -15.93 -16.35 -1.85
N ARG A 14 -14.66 -16.51 -1.47
CA ARG A 14 -14.13 -17.79 -0.95
C ARG A 14 -14.76 -18.24 0.37
N ALA A 15 -15.26 -17.30 1.17
CA ALA A 15 -16.01 -17.59 2.39
C ALA A 15 -17.49 -17.99 2.12
N GLY A 16 -17.93 -17.97 0.86
CA GLY A 16 -19.28 -18.39 0.45
C GLY A 16 -20.30 -17.25 0.33
N PHE A 17 -19.88 -15.99 0.37
CA PHE A 17 -20.77 -14.86 0.05
C PHE A 17 -21.02 -14.76 -1.45
N SER A 18 -22.17 -14.23 -1.85
CA SER A 18 -22.49 -14.04 -3.26
C SER A 18 -21.57 -12.98 -3.88
N GLU A 19 -21.18 -13.19 -5.14
CA GLU A 19 -20.27 -12.27 -5.85
C GLU A 19 -20.81 -10.84 -5.90
N ASN A 20 -22.12 -10.70 -6.04
CA ASN A 20 -22.80 -9.41 -6.14
C ASN A 20 -22.73 -8.60 -4.83
N SER A 21 -22.65 -9.23 -3.66
CA SER A 21 -22.56 -8.54 -2.36
C SER A 21 -21.20 -8.69 -1.66
N ALA A 22 -20.26 -9.44 -2.25
CA ALA A 22 -18.96 -9.75 -1.66
C ALA A 22 -18.16 -8.50 -1.27
N ASN A 23 -18.22 -7.44 -2.08
CA ASN A 23 -17.52 -6.19 -1.80
C ASN A 23 -18.10 -5.46 -0.57
N GLU A 24 -19.43 -5.34 -0.51
CA GLU A 24 -20.13 -4.71 0.61
C GLU A 24 -19.89 -5.50 1.91
N GLN A 25 -20.02 -6.82 1.83
CA GLN A 25 -19.81 -7.69 2.98
C GLN A 25 -18.35 -7.66 3.45
N ALA A 26 -17.38 -7.63 2.54
CA ALA A 26 -15.98 -7.46 2.89
C ALA A 26 -15.73 -6.13 3.61
N CYS A 27 -16.31 -5.03 3.14
CA CYS A 27 -16.21 -3.73 3.78
C CYS A 27 -16.79 -3.73 5.20
N HIS A 28 -17.93 -4.40 5.40
CA HIS A 28 -18.52 -4.55 6.74
C HIS A 28 -17.66 -5.42 7.66
N LEU A 29 -17.20 -6.58 7.18
CA LEU A 29 -16.36 -7.50 7.95
C LEU A 29 -15.02 -6.86 8.35
N LEU A 30 -14.39 -6.09 7.45
CA LEU A 30 -13.13 -5.40 7.73
C LEU A 30 -13.28 -4.20 8.66
N LYS A 31 -14.51 -3.79 9.02
CA LYS A 31 -14.78 -2.78 10.05
C LYS A 31 -15.10 -3.39 11.41
N ASP A 32 -15.43 -4.68 11.46
CA ASP A 32 -15.71 -5.37 12.72
C ASP A 32 -14.40 -5.56 13.49
N ALA A 33 -14.34 -4.99 14.70
CA ALA A 33 -13.16 -5.05 15.56
C ALA A 33 -12.71 -6.48 15.84
N ARG A 34 -13.63 -7.46 15.93
CA ARG A 34 -13.30 -8.87 16.20
C ARG A 34 -12.58 -9.49 15.02
N VAL A 35 -13.02 -9.17 13.80
CA VAL A 35 -12.41 -9.65 12.56
C VAL A 35 -11.04 -9.00 12.37
N CYS A 36 -10.93 -7.69 12.59
CA CYS A 36 -9.65 -6.98 12.56
C CYS A 36 -8.65 -7.57 13.55
N GLN A 37 -9.07 -7.82 14.80
CA GLN A 37 -8.23 -8.44 15.82
C GLN A 37 -7.78 -9.83 15.37
N LYS A 38 -8.67 -10.64 14.80
CA LYS A 38 -8.30 -11.97 14.34
C LYS A 38 -7.33 -11.95 13.16
N ILE A 39 -7.50 -11.00 12.23
CA ILE A 39 -6.56 -10.79 11.14
C ILE A 39 -5.19 -10.41 11.69
N GLN A 40 -5.12 -9.52 12.68
CA GLN A 40 -3.86 -9.13 13.30
C GLN A 40 -3.15 -10.31 13.97
N GLU A 41 -3.86 -11.11 14.75
CA GLU A 41 -3.31 -12.33 15.37
C GLU A 41 -2.69 -13.27 14.33
N LEU A 42 -3.39 -13.50 13.21
CA LEU A 42 -2.90 -14.37 12.13
C LEU A 42 -1.68 -13.78 11.41
N LEU A 43 -1.64 -12.46 11.25
CA LEU A 43 -0.48 -11.77 10.67
C LEU A 43 0.73 -11.87 11.61
N ASP A 44 0.51 -11.72 12.92
CA ASP A 44 1.56 -11.85 13.94
C ASP A 44 2.09 -13.29 14.02
N GLU A 45 1.21 -14.29 14.00
CA GLU A 45 1.59 -15.71 13.91
C GLU A 45 2.40 -16.00 12.64
N LYS A 46 1.98 -15.46 11.49
CA LYS A 46 2.69 -15.61 10.22
C LYS A 46 4.07 -14.96 10.31
N SER A 47 4.17 -13.75 10.87
CA SER A 47 5.45 -13.04 11.08
C SER A 47 6.38 -13.81 12.03
N LYS A 48 5.84 -14.36 13.13
CA LYS A 48 6.60 -15.22 14.06
C LYS A 48 7.13 -16.48 13.38
N ARG A 49 6.30 -17.14 12.56
CA ARG A 49 6.67 -18.36 11.84
C ARG A 49 7.75 -18.11 10.80
N THR A 50 7.64 -17.03 10.03
CA THR A 50 8.61 -16.72 8.97
C THR A 50 9.83 -15.96 9.48
N GLN A 51 9.76 -15.38 10.69
CA GLN A 51 10.76 -14.46 11.24
C GLN A 51 11.02 -13.24 10.34
N ILE A 52 10.08 -12.94 9.44
CA ILE A 52 10.16 -11.79 8.54
C ILE A 52 9.45 -10.64 9.25
N THR A 53 10.26 -9.74 9.81
CA THR A 53 9.80 -8.46 10.38
C THR A 53 10.07 -7.32 9.39
N ALA A 54 9.44 -6.17 9.64
CA ALA A 54 9.76 -4.95 8.89
C ALA A 54 11.26 -4.61 9.00
N ASP A 55 11.84 -4.73 10.21
CA ASP A 55 13.27 -4.49 10.43
C ASP A 55 14.17 -5.46 9.64
N TYR A 56 13.76 -6.73 9.52
CA TYR A 56 14.49 -7.71 8.71
C TYR A 56 14.54 -7.31 7.24
N LEU A 57 13.40 -6.88 6.67
CA LEU A 57 13.33 -6.40 5.29
C LEU A 57 14.11 -5.09 5.10
N THR A 58 14.00 -4.15 6.04
CA THR A 58 14.77 -2.90 6.06
C THR A 58 16.27 -3.19 6.04
N ASN A 59 16.74 -4.17 6.83
CA ASN A 59 18.14 -4.57 6.84
C ASN A 59 18.58 -5.19 5.51
N ILE A 60 17.73 -5.99 4.85
CA ILE A 60 18.04 -6.53 3.51
C ILE A 60 18.15 -5.40 2.49
N PHE A 61 17.18 -4.49 2.46
CA PHE A 61 17.23 -3.35 1.54
C PHE A 61 18.44 -2.48 1.78
N LYS A 62 18.82 -2.27 3.05
CA LYS A 62 20.05 -1.55 3.39
C LYS A 62 21.29 -2.26 2.84
N ARG A 63 21.39 -3.58 3.00
CA ARG A 63 22.51 -4.36 2.44
C ARG A 63 22.58 -4.25 0.92
N ILE A 64 21.45 -4.33 0.23
CA ILE A 64 21.38 -4.17 -1.23
C ILE A 64 21.77 -2.74 -1.63
N ALA A 65 21.28 -1.73 -0.92
CA ALA A 65 21.60 -0.33 -1.16
C ALA A 65 23.09 0.01 -0.92
N ASP A 66 23.71 -0.62 0.10
CA ASP A 66 25.12 -0.44 0.43
C ASP A 66 26.05 -1.27 -0.49
N THR A 67 25.50 -2.18 -1.29
CA THR A 67 26.29 -3.00 -2.21
C THR A 67 26.74 -2.16 -3.41
N VAL A 68 28.04 -2.08 -3.64
CA VAL A 68 28.62 -1.51 -4.86
C VAL A 68 28.54 -2.58 -5.96
N PRO A 69 27.78 -2.36 -7.05
CA PRO A 69 27.78 -3.29 -8.17
C PRO A 69 29.17 -3.31 -8.81
N GLN A 70 29.82 -4.47 -8.77
CA GLN A 70 31.12 -4.68 -9.42
C GLN A 70 30.89 -5.00 -10.91
N GLU A 71 31.75 -4.49 -11.80
CA GLU A 71 31.64 -4.79 -13.24
C GLU A 71 31.76 -6.30 -13.48
N GLY A 72 30.71 -6.90 -14.04
CA GLY A 72 30.64 -8.33 -14.40
C GLY A 72 29.77 -9.20 -13.50
N ASP A 73 29.23 -8.69 -12.39
CA ASP A 73 28.30 -9.46 -11.55
C ASP A 73 26.86 -9.33 -12.09
N THR A 74 26.38 -10.37 -12.78
CA THR A 74 25.05 -10.38 -13.41
C THR A 74 23.90 -10.44 -12.40
N ASN A 75 24.20 -10.67 -11.11
CA ASN A 75 23.19 -10.89 -10.09
C ASN A 75 22.62 -9.61 -9.46
N ILE A 76 23.39 -8.50 -9.44
CA ILE A 76 22.95 -7.25 -8.81
C ILE A 76 23.19 -6.06 -9.76
N THR A 77 22.16 -5.74 -10.53
CA THR A 77 22.12 -4.52 -11.34
C THR A 77 21.93 -3.27 -10.47
N THR A 78 22.41 -2.11 -10.95
CA THR A 78 22.21 -0.78 -10.33
C THR A 78 20.74 -0.49 -10.00
N TRP A 79 19.81 -1.01 -10.80
CA TRP A 79 18.37 -0.90 -10.56
C TRP A 79 17.95 -1.44 -9.19
N HIS A 80 18.52 -2.57 -8.74
CA HIS A 80 18.18 -3.15 -7.43
C HIS A 80 18.58 -2.23 -6.28
N VAL A 81 19.77 -1.63 -6.37
CA VAL A 81 20.31 -0.69 -5.38
C VAL A 81 19.44 0.56 -5.30
N ILE A 82 19.09 1.15 -6.46
CA ILE A 82 18.20 2.32 -6.54
C ILE A 82 16.82 2.00 -5.97
N LYS A 83 16.24 0.85 -6.33
CA LYS A 83 14.91 0.47 -5.87
C LYS A 83 14.89 0.20 -4.37
N ALA A 84 15.92 -0.44 -3.83
CA ALA A 84 16.08 -0.62 -2.39
C ALA A 84 16.17 0.72 -1.65
N GLY A 85 16.96 1.67 -2.16
CA GLY A 85 17.06 3.03 -1.61
C GLY A 85 15.71 3.77 -1.64
N GLU A 86 14.96 3.67 -2.73
CA GLU A 86 13.62 4.27 -2.83
C GLU A 86 12.64 3.70 -1.80
N LEU A 87 12.63 2.38 -1.63
CA LEU A 87 11.75 1.70 -0.67
C LEU A 87 12.09 2.07 0.78
N LEU A 88 13.37 2.21 1.12
CA LEU A 88 13.82 2.70 2.43
C LEU A 88 13.37 4.14 2.67
N ALA A 89 13.53 5.02 1.69
CA ALA A 89 13.10 6.41 1.78
C ALA A 89 11.57 6.52 1.97
N ARG A 90 10.79 5.66 1.30
CA ARG A 90 9.32 5.57 1.51
C ARG A 90 8.97 5.04 2.91
N HIS A 91 9.68 4.02 3.40
CA HIS A 91 9.44 3.45 4.72
C HIS A 91 9.63 4.48 5.85
N ILE A 92 10.63 5.37 5.72
CA ILE A 92 10.91 6.45 6.67
C ILE A 92 9.95 7.64 6.48
N GLY A 93 9.17 7.67 5.40
CA GLY A 93 8.22 8.76 5.09
C GLY A 93 8.88 9.97 4.43
N TYR A 94 10.09 9.83 3.88
CA TYR A 94 10.78 10.89 3.14
C TYR A 94 10.10 11.20 1.81
N PHE A 95 9.54 10.18 1.15
CA PHE A 95 8.69 10.34 -0.02
C PHE A 95 7.23 10.18 0.37
N ASN A 96 6.47 11.27 0.22
CA ASN A 96 5.02 11.26 0.39
C ASN A 96 4.37 11.56 -0.97
N ASP A 97 3.50 10.65 -1.43
CA ASP A 97 2.73 10.82 -2.68
C ASP A 97 1.51 11.75 -2.48
N LYS A 98 1.40 12.42 -1.33
CA LYS A 98 0.32 13.37 -1.03
C LYS A 98 0.52 14.65 -1.86
N LEU A 99 -0.30 14.81 -2.88
CA LEU A 99 -0.51 16.10 -3.53
C LEU A 99 -1.28 17.03 -2.58
N GLU A 100 -0.62 18.08 -2.08
CA GLU A 100 -1.33 19.19 -1.44
C GLU A 100 -2.07 19.99 -2.51
N ILE A 101 -3.35 19.69 -2.70
CA ILE A 101 -4.22 20.52 -3.53
C ILE A 101 -4.61 21.72 -2.69
N THR A 102 -3.98 22.87 -2.94
CA THR A 102 -4.43 24.14 -2.37
C THR A 102 -5.79 24.51 -2.96
N ASP A 103 -6.79 24.64 -2.09
CA ASP A 103 -8.22 24.88 -2.42
C ASP A 103 -8.48 26.09 -3.33
N GLN A 104 -7.50 27.01 -3.41
CA GLN A 104 -7.55 28.20 -4.27
C GLN A 104 -7.83 27.84 -5.74
N SER A 105 -7.29 26.72 -6.23
CA SER A 105 -7.50 26.27 -7.62
C SER A 105 -8.93 25.81 -7.89
N LEU A 106 -9.55 25.09 -6.95
CA LEU A 106 -10.91 24.56 -7.13
C LEU A 106 -11.94 25.68 -7.01
N ALA A 107 -11.76 26.57 -6.04
CA ALA A 107 -12.62 27.74 -5.84
C ALA A 107 -12.63 28.65 -7.07
N GLU A 108 -11.46 28.94 -7.66
CA GLU A 108 -11.36 29.71 -8.90
C GLU A 108 -12.02 29.01 -10.10
N ARG A 109 -11.84 27.69 -10.24
CA ARG A 109 -12.47 26.91 -11.33
C ARG A 109 -13.99 26.92 -11.21
N MET A 110 -14.52 26.79 -9.99
CA MET A 110 -15.96 26.90 -9.73
C MET A 110 -16.49 28.32 -9.99
N ALA A 111 -15.74 29.36 -9.61
CA ALA A 111 -16.10 30.75 -9.88
C ALA A 111 -16.16 31.04 -11.39
N ARG A 112 -15.15 30.62 -12.17
CA ARG A 112 -15.15 30.75 -13.64
C ARG A 112 -16.32 30.02 -14.29
N ALA A 113 -16.64 28.82 -13.82
CA ALA A 113 -17.79 28.04 -14.32
C ALA A 113 -19.13 28.75 -14.04
N ARG A 114 -19.29 29.34 -12.84
CA ARG A 114 -20.49 30.13 -12.49
C ARG A 114 -20.62 31.38 -13.35
N SER A 115 -19.53 32.10 -13.63
CA SER A 115 -19.55 33.30 -14.49
C SER A 115 -19.92 32.98 -15.95
N ARG A 116 -19.51 31.82 -16.47
CA ARG A 116 -19.91 31.37 -17.83
C ARG A 116 -21.41 31.12 -17.95
N ARG A 117 -22.04 30.58 -16.91
CA ARG A 117 -23.50 30.35 -16.87
C ARG A 117 -24.31 31.65 -16.75
N LYS A 118 -23.70 32.73 -16.25
CA LYS A 118 -24.37 34.03 -16.07
C LYS A 118 -24.33 34.90 -17.33
N ASN A 119 -23.42 34.59 -18.26
CA ASN A 119 -23.20 35.29 -19.53
C ASN A 119 -23.73 34.50 -20.75
N ALA A 120 -24.46 33.41 -20.53
CA ALA A 120 -25.17 32.61 -21.53
C ALA A 120 -26.67 32.71 -21.25
#